data_AF-A0A1I6SRQ6-F1
#
_entry.id   AF-A0A1I6SRQ6-F1
#
_cell.length_a   1.000
_cell.length_b   1.000
_cell.length_c   1.000
_cell.angle_alpha   90.00
_cell.angle_beta   90.00
_cell.angle_gamma   90.00
#
_symmetry.space_group_name_H-M   'P 1'
#
loop_
_entity.id
_entity.type
_entity.pdbx_description
1 polymer ?
#
loop_
_entity_poly.entity_id
_entity_poly.type
_entity_poly.pdbx_seq_one_letter_code
_entity_poly.pdbx_strand_id
1 'polypeptide(L)'
;MNVRDVRKISAPALEDLRRRVVAAVDSGASQVEAARVFGVSRPTVNRWVRAYQANGEASFRPRKRGRRTGMHRVLTDEDQDRVLAALTGTHPDDAGLDAALWTRHTVAELIDRTLGVRLTPNTVSSYLRRWGLIRQEVLPRAAARNPRAITRWRRHQYPLLARMAHLQDAAVFWMTCTEHHDLRSLSAVSTRRSVLFSVHTGPVTADSVIAFLERLEQHAGRPIVVVVDLFPIERPRALRAWLADNRTRINAIFPLARHTDAPPG
;
A
#
# COMPACT_ATOMS: atom_id res chain seq x y z
N MET A 1 1.64 -32.32 23.23
CA MET A 1 2.43 -31.27 23.93
C MET A 1 3.10 -30.37 22.90
N ASN A 2 3.13 -29.08 23.20
CA ASN A 2 3.04 -27.95 22.26
C ASN A 2 4.29 -27.79 21.35
N VAL A 3 4.16 -28.13 20.07
CA VAL A 3 5.16 -27.85 19.03
C VAL A 3 5.14 -26.35 18.78
N ARG A 4 6.14 -25.61 19.27
CA ARG A 4 6.36 -24.20 18.91
C ARG A 4 6.29 -24.10 17.39
N ASP A 5 5.31 -23.32 16.90
CA ASP A 5 5.03 -23.13 15.48
C ASP A 5 6.25 -22.51 14.79
N VAL A 6 7.08 -23.36 14.20
CA VAL A 6 8.35 -23.03 13.51
C VAL A 6 8.12 -22.02 12.38
N ARG A 7 6.87 -21.80 11.95
CA ARG A 7 6.48 -20.79 10.96
C ARG A 7 6.65 -19.34 11.45
N LYS A 8 6.77 -19.11 12.77
CA LYS A 8 6.93 -17.77 13.37
C LYS A 8 8.36 -17.44 13.81
N ILE A 9 9.34 -18.30 13.53
CA ILE A 9 10.74 -18.07 13.93
C ILE A 9 11.41 -17.13 12.92
N SER A 10 12.06 -16.07 13.41
CA SER A 10 12.82 -15.13 12.58
C SER A 10 13.99 -15.84 11.87
N ALA A 11 14.41 -15.33 10.71
CA ALA A 11 15.51 -15.94 9.96
C ALA A 11 16.81 -16.11 10.79
N PRO A 12 17.22 -15.13 11.63
CA PRO A 12 18.38 -15.30 12.52
C PRO A 12 18.17 -16.35 13.61
N ALA A 13 16.98 -16.44 14.20
CA ALA A 13 16.70 -17.43 15.25
C ALA A 13 16.65 -18.87 14.71
N LEU A 14 16.24 -19.03 13.45
CA LEU A 14 16.26 -20.33 12.77
C LEU A 14 17.68 -20.75 12.38
N GLU A 15 18.53 -19.79 12.01
CA GLU A 15 19.96 -20.02 11.74
C GLU A 15 20.69 -20.51 12.98
N ASP A 16 20.54 -19.80 14.10
CA ASP A 16 21.11 -20.19 15.40
C ASP A 16 20.64 -21.58 15.85
N LEU A 17 19.34 -21.86 15.70
CA LEU A 17 18.78 -23.18 16.02
C LEU A 17 19.41 -24.30 15.17
N ARG A 18 19.60 -24.08 13.86
CA ARG A 18 20.25 -25.05 12.98
C ARG A 18 21.69 -25.32 13.39
N ARG A 19 22.45 -24.26 13.69
CA ARG A 19 23.85 -24.35 14.10
C ARG A 19 23.99 -25.19 15.37
N ARG A 20 23.16 -24.93 16.38
CA ARG A 20 23.16 -25.69 17.65
C ARG A 20 22.77 -27.16 17.47
N VAL A 21 21.79 -27.45 16.61
CA VAL A 21 21.39 -28.83 16.31
C VAL A 21 22.51 -29.60 15.60
N VAL A 22 23.16 -28.99 14.62
CA VAL A 22 24.28 -29.64 13.89
C VAL A 22 25.47 -29.85 14.82
N ALA A 23 25.86 -28.83 15.59
CA ALA A 23 26.97 -28.95 16.55
C ALA A 23 26.75 -30.06 17.59
N ALA A 24 25.51 -30.23 18.07
CA ALA A 24 25.17 -31.32 18.98
C ALA A 24 25.36 -32.70 18.34
N VAL A 25 24.96 -32.86 17.08
CA VAL A 25 25.14 -34.12 16.34
C VAL A 25 26.61 -34.39 16.03
N ASP A 26 27.37 -33.39 15.62
CA ASP A 26 28.81 -33.52 15.37
C ASP A 26 29.60 -33.82 16.65
N SER A 27 29.09 -33.38 17.81
CA SER A 27 29.64 -33.70 19.13
C SER A 27 29.22 -35.08 19.65
N GLY A 28 28.54 -35.90 18.84
CA GLY A 28 28.20 -37.30 19.14
C GLY A 28 26.75 -37.56 19.56
N ALA A 29 25.88 -36.54 19.64
CA ALA A 29 24.46 -36.77 19.95
C ALA A 29 23.75 -37.47 18.79
N SER A 30 22.84 -38.41 19.12
CA SER A 30 22.02 -39.06 18.08
C SER A 30 21.02 -38.06 17.47
N GLN A 31 20.68 -38.22 16.19
CA GLN A 31 19.68 -37.34 15.55
C GLN A 31 18.30 -37.41 16.22
N VAL A 32 17.98 -38.52 16.90
CA VAL A 32 16.74 -38.70 17.67
C VAL A 32 16.78 -37.89 18.96
N GLU A 33 17.92 -37.91 19.65
CA GLU A 33 18.14 -37.14 20.86
C GLU A 33 18.16 -35.63 20.57
N ALA A 34 18.86 -35.20 19.51
CA ALA A 34 18.85 -33.81 19.06
C ALA A 34 17.42 -33.34 18.69
N ALA A 35 16.63 -34.19 18.04
CA ALA A 35 15.23 -33.87 17.76
C ALA A 35 14.41 -33.61 19.03
N ARG A 36 14.61 -34.45 20.06
CA ARG A 36 13.93 -34.33 21.36
C ARG A 36 14.38 -33.06 22.12
N VAL A 37 15.69 -32.84 22.23
CA VAL A 37 16.28 -31.71 22.99
C VAL A 37 15.90 -30.36 22.39
N PHE A 38 15.95 -30.24 21.07
CA PHE A 38 15.71 -28.95 20.38
C PHE A 38 14.25 -28.76 19.92
N GLY A 39 13.36 -29.72 20.20
CA GLY A 39 11.94 -29.61 19.88
C GLY A 39 11.64 -29.55 18.37
N VAL A 40 12.46 -30.22 17.55
CA VAL A 40 12.33 -30.29 16.09
C VAL A 40 12.11 -31.72 15.63
N SER A 41 11.47 -31.93 14.48
CA SER A 41 11.23 -33.29 14.00
C SER A 41 12.51 -33.97 13.51
N ARG A 42 12.65 -35.29 13.74
CA ARG A 42 13.79 -36.08 13.25
C ARG A 42 14.09 -35.89 11.75
N PRO A 43 13.10 -35.85 10.84
CA PRO A 43 13.36 -35.55 9.42
C PRO A 43 13.98 -34.16 9.18
N THR A 44 13.66 -33.19 10.03
CA THR A 44 14.23 -31.84 9.97
C THR A 44 15.69 -31.84 10.41
N VAL A 45 16.01 -32.52 11.51
CA VAL A 45 17.39 -32.71 11.98
C VAL A 45 18.24 -33.39 10.90
N ASN A 46 17.76 -34.50 10.35
CA ASN A 46 18.45 -35.23 9.29
C ASN A 46 18.74 -34.33 8.07
N ARG A 47 17.74 -33.54 7.63
CA ARG A 47 17.91 -32.59 6.53
C ARG A 47 18.97 -31.53 6.82
N TRP A 48 19.03 -31.00 8.04
CA TRP A 48 20.01 -29.98 8.43
C TRP A 48 21.43 -30.55 8.49
N VAL A 49 21.60 -31.73 9.09
CA VAL A 49 22.89 -32.43 9.16
C VAL A 49 23.40 -32.76 7.75
N ARG A 50 22.55 -33.29 6.87
CA ARG A 50 22.93 -33.54 5.46
C ARG A 50 23.29 -32.26 4.70
N ALA A 51 22.53 -31.19 4.91
CA ALA A 51 22.82 -29.92 4.26
C ALA A 51 24.16 -29.32 4.70
N TYR A 52 24.50 -29.48 5.98
CA TYR A 52 25.80 -29.09 6.54
C TYR A 52 26.94 -29.97 6.02
N GLN A 53 26.79 -31.30 6.02
CA GLN A 53 27.80 -32.20 5.46
C GLN A 53 28.10 -31.90 3.98
N ALA A 54 27.08 -31.48 3.21
CA ALA A 54 27.24 -31.17 1.79
C ALA A 54 27.76 -29.74 1.50
N ASN A 55 27.43 -28.74 2.33
CA ASN A 55 27.68 -27.32 2.01
C ASN A 55 28.34 -26.53 3.15
N GLY A 56 28.73 -27.19 4.23
CA GLY A 56 29.30 -26.61 5.44
C GLY A 56 28.47 -25.47 6.01
N GLU A 57 29.18 -24.45 6.47
CA GLU A 57 28.64 -23.25 7.10
C GLU A 57 27.63 -22.48 6.22
N ALA A 58 27.77 -22.57 4.89
CA ALA A 58 26.88 -21.91 3.94
C ALA A 58 25.43 -22.46 4.00
N SER A 59 25.24 -23.66 4.55
CA SER A 59 23.92 -24.27 4.77
C SER A 59 23.06 -23.52 5.80
N PHE A 60 23.69 -22.76 6.71
CA PHE A 60 23.00 -22.02 7.77
C PHE A 60 22.43 -20.70 7.28
N ARG A 61 23.09 -20.08 6.28
CA ARG A 61 22.66 -18.80 5.72
C ARG A 61 21.22 -18.87 5.22
N PRO A 62 20.35 -17.91 5.56
CA PRO A 62 18.99 -17.89 5.07
C PRO A 62 18.99 -17.78 3.55
N ARG A 63 18.54 -18.83 2.84
CA ARG A 63 18.14 -18.66 1.44
C ARG A 63 16.98 -17.65 1.44
N LYS A 64 17.04 -16.61 0.59
CA LYS A 64 15.91 -15.71 0.36
C LYS A 64 14.66 -16.58 0.12
N ARG A 65 13.75 -16.62 1.09
CA ARG A 65 12.45 -17.26 0.93
C ARG A 65 11.55 -16.29 0.18
N GLY A 66 10.93 -16.77 -0.89
CA GLY A 66 10.09 -15.99 -1.79
C GLY A 66 10.66 -15.88 -3.21
N ARG A 67 9.77 -15.67 -4.17
CA ARG A 67 10.08 -15.45 -5.60
C ARG A 67 11.09 -14.30 -5.71
N ARG A 68 12.14 -14.46 -6.51
CA ARG A 68 13.08 -13.35 -6.82
C ARG A 68 12.26 -12.17 -7.37
N THR A 69 12.47 -10.98 -6.81
CA THR A 69 11.84 -9.74 -7.29
C THR A 69 12.13 -9.59 -8.80
N GLY A 70 11.09 -9.67 -9.64
CA GLY A 70 11.22 -9.58 -11.10
C GLY A 70 11.20 -10.91 -11.87
N MET A 71 11.19 -12.07 -11.22
CA MET A 71 11.17 -13.37 -11.91
C MET A 71 9.75 -13.70 -12.42
N HIS A 72 9.58 -13.69 -13.75
CA HIS A 72 8.33 -13.72 -14.52
C HIS A 72 7.45 -12.47 -14.33
N ARG A 73 7.96 -11.30 -14.73
CA ARG A 73 7.07 -10.20 -15.09
C ARG A 73 6.24 -10.64 -16.30
N VAL A 74 4.93 -10.44 -16.23
CA VAL A 74 4.03 -10.79 -17.35
C VAL A 74 4.13 -9.71 -18.43
N LEU A 75 4.21 -8.45 -18.01
CA LEU A 75 4.44 -7.30 -18.89
C LEU A 75 5.93 -7.09 -19.12
N THR A 76 6.31 -6.92 -20.38
CA THR A 76 7.65 -6.44 -20.79
C THR A 76 7.86 -4.98 -20.35
N ASP A 77 9.05 -4.42 -20.53
CA ASP A 77 9.26 -2.99 -20.21
C ASP A 77 8.52 -2.09 -21.21
N GLU A 78 8.46 -2.46 -22.50
CA GLU A 78 7.65 -1.76 -23.51
C GLU A 78 6.15 -1.79 -23.17
N ASP A 79 5.62 -2.93 -22.73
CA ASP A 79 4.23 -3.05 -22.28
C ASP A 79 3.95 -2.16 -21.07
N GLN A 80 4.91 -2.09 -20.13
CA GLN A 80 4.78 -1.22 -18.96
C GLN A 80 4.71 0.25 -19.38
N ASP A 81 5.55 0.68 -20.33
CA ASP A 81 5.55 2.06 -20.83
C ASP A 81 4.26 2.40 -21.58
N ARG A 82 3.73 1.48 -22.40
CA ARG A 82 2.43 1.63 -23.07
C ARG A 82 1.29 1.81 -22.07
N VAL A 83 1.26 0.99 -21.01
CA VAL A 83 0.24 1.11 -19.96
C VAL A 83 0.40 2.42 -19.20
N LEU A 84 1.63 2.83 -18.85
CA LEU A 84 1.87 4.09 -18.17
C LEU A 84 1.42 5.29 -19.01
N ALA A 85 1.73 5.29 -20.32
CA ALA A 85 1.26 6.31 -21.24
C ALA A 85 -0.28 6.35 -21.30
N ALA A 86 -0.92 5.19 -21.38
CA ALA A 86 -2.38 5.09 -21.43
C ALA A 86 -3.09 5.52 -20.13
N LEU A 87 -2.42 5.46 -18.97
CA LEU A 87 -2.95 5.93 -17.68
C LEU A 87 -2.73 7.42 -17.43
N THR A 88 -1.78 8.03 -18.14
CA THR A 88 -1.28 9.37 -17.85
C THR A 88 -2.11 10.43 -18.57
N GLY A 89 -2.69 11.35 -17.81
CA GLY A 89 -3.53 12.43 -18.37
C GLY A 89 -4.89 11.95 -18.89
N THR A 90 -5.27 10.71 -18.62
CA THR A 90 -6.53 10.09 -19.04
C THR A 90 -7.27 9.51 -17.84
N HIS A 91 -8.53 9.18 -18.07
CA HIS A 91 -9.42 8.50 -17.14
C HIS A 91 -10.01 7.25 -17.81
N PRO A 92 -10.60 6.31 -17.04
CA PRO A 92 -11.10 5.07 -17.61
C PRO A 92 -12.22 5.27 -18.64
N ASP A 93 -13.06 6.28 -18.47
CA ASP A 93 -14.10 6.69 -19.41
C ASP A 93 -13.53 7.14 -20.77
N ASP A 94 -12.36 7.78 -20.80
CA ASP A 94 -11.63 8.09 -22.04
C ASP A 94 -11.21 6.81 -22.80
N ALA A 95 -11.06 5.69 -22.08
CA ALA A 95 -10.77 4.37 -22.63
C ALA A 95 -12.02 3.49 -22.83
N GLY A 96 -13.22 4.06 -22.70
CA GLY A 96 -14.49 3.35 -22.83
C GLY A 96 -14.75 2.33 -21.71
N LEU A 97 -14.27 2.62 -20.50
CA LEU A 97 -14.50 1.83 -19.29
C LEU A 97 -15.51 2.55 -18.38
N ASP A 98 -16.39 1.78 -17.75
CA ASP A 98 -17.43 2.32 -16.85
C ASP A 98 -16.88 2.66 -15.46
N ALA A 99 -15.99 3.66 -15.40
CA ALA A 99 -15.47 4.20 -14.15
C ALA A 99 -14.93 5.62 -14.31
N ALA A 100 -15.24 6.49 -13.35
CA ALA A 100 -14.75 7.87 -13.35
C ALA A 100 -13.25 8.03 -13.00
N LEU A 101 -12.65 7.03 -12.33
CA LEU A 101 -11.25 7.04 -11.88
C LEU A 101 -10.61 5.66 -12.04
N TRP A 102 -9.29 5.63 -12.22
CA TRP A 102 -8.56 4.37 -12.32
C TRP A 102 -8.66 3.58 -11.02
N THR A 103 -8.93 2.28 -11.19
CA THR A 103 -8.91 1.29 -10.12
C THR A 103 -8.06 0.13 -10.59
N ARG A 104 -7.61 -0.73 -9.67
CA ARG A 104 -6.89 -1.95 -10.05
C ARG A 104 -7.67 -2.85 -11.02
N HIS A 105 -9.01 -2.78 -11.05
CA HIS A 105 -9.84 -3.56 -11.97
C HIS A 105 -9.88 -2.92 -13.35
N THR A 106 -10.10 -1.61 -13.44
CA THR A 106 -10.14 -0.91 -14.72
C THR A 106 -8.77 -0.86 -15.39
N VAL A 107 -7.68 -0.85 -14.62
CA VAL A 107 -6.33 -1.04 -15.17
C VAL A 107 -6.12 -2.48 -15.65
N ALA A 108 -6.65 -3.49 -14.95
CA ALA A 108 -6.57 -4.88 -15.45
C ALA A 108 -7.30 -5.03 -16.78
N GLU A 109 -8.47 -4.40 -16.90
CA GLU A 109 -9.26 -4.38 -18.13
C GLU A 109 -8.58 -3.60 -19.25
N LEU A 110 -7.98 -2.44 -18.95
CA LEU A 110 -7.17 -1.69 -19.90
C LEU A 110 -6.03 -2.56 -20.46
N ILE A 111 -5.31 -3.27 -19.60
CA ILE A 111 -4.19 -4.15 -19.98
C ILE A 111 -4.70 -5.31 -20.86
N ASP A 112 -5.84 -5.90 -20.52
CA ASP A 112 -6.45 -6.97 -21.34
C ASP A 112 -6.86 -6.45 -22.72
N ARG A 113 -7.52 -5.29 -22.79
CA ARG A 113 -7.96 -4.68 -24.07
C ARG A 113 -6.79 -4.25 -24.95
N THR A 114 -5.73 -3.70 -24.36
CA THR A 114 -4.60 -3.12 -25.12
C THR A 114 -3.52 -4.13 -25.46
N LEU A 115 -3.26 -5.10 -24.59
CA LEU A 115 -2.15 -6.04 -24.73
C LEU A 115 -2.60 -7.52 -24.85
N GLY A 116 -3.89 -7.82 -24.66
CA GLY A 116 -4.41 -9.19 -24.65
C GLY A 116 -3.96 -10.00 -23.43
N VAL A 117 -3.47 -9.34 -22.38
CA VAL A 117 -2.89 -9.97 -21.19
C VAL A 117 -3.84 -9.86 -20.00
N ARG A 118 -4.37 -10.99 -19.54
CA ARG A 118 -5.22 -11.04 -18.35
C ARG A 118 -4.39 -11.06 -17.06
N LEU A 119 -4.43 -9.95 -16.32
CA LEU A 119 -3.80 -9.84 -15.01
C LEU A 119 -4.83 -9.84 -13.87
N THR A 120 -4.50 -10.51 -12.76
CA THR A 120 -5.31 -10.40 -11.54
C THR A 120 -5.18 -9.00 -10.93
N PRO A 121 -6.20 -8.50 -10.20
CA PRO A 121 -6.11 -7.21 -9.50
C PRO A 121 -4.93 -7.09 -8.52
N ASN A 122 -4.46 -8.22 -7.97
CA ASN A 122 -3.29 -8.27 -7.09
C ASN A 122 -1.97 -8.10 -7.87
N THR A 123 -1.88 -8.68 -9.06
CA THR A 123 -0.74 -8.48 -9.97
C THR A 123 -0.68 -7.03 -10.42
N VAL A 124 -1.81 -6.45 -10.83
CA VAL A 124 -1.92 -5.02 -11.16
C VAL A 124 -1.50 -4.13 -9.98
N SER A 125 -1.99 -4.43 -8.78
CA SER A 125 -1.58 -3.71 -7.56
C SER A 125 -0.06 -3.76 -7.34
N SER A 126 0.61 -4.85 -7.73
CA SER A 126 2.07 -4.98 -7.63
C SER A 126 2.80 -4.11 -8.65
N TYR A 127 2.27 -3.98 -9.87
CA TYR A 127 2.78 -3.07 -10.89
C TYR A 127 2.56 -1.61 -10.49
N LEU A 128 1.35 -1.21 -10.09
CA LEU A 128 1.03 0.15 -9.66
C LEU A 128 1.92 0.62 -8.49
N ARG A 129 2.25 -0.28 -7.55
CA ARG A 129 3.20 0.01 -6.45
C ARG A 129 4.62 0.19 -6.95
N ARG A 130 5.04 -0.64 -7.92
CA ARG A 130 6.38 -0.54 -8.51
C ARG A 130 6.55 0.75 -9.29
N TRP A 131 5.51 1.18 -10.02
CA TRP A 131 5.48 2.44 -10.73
C TRP A 131 5.31 3.67 -9.82
N GLY A 132 5.15 3.46 -8.50
CA GLY A 132 4.96 4.55 -7.53
C GLY A 132 3.60 5.25 -7.59
N LEU A 133 2.65 4.73 -8.39
CA LEU A 133 1.32 5.33 -8.57
C LEU A 133 0.40 5.14 -7.36
N ILE A 134 0.61 4.08 -6.58
CA ILE A 134 -0.10 3.85 -5.33
C ILE A 134 0.88 3.51 -4.21
N ARG A 135 0.69 4.10 -3.03
CA ARG A 135 1.42 3.66 -1.83
C ARG A 135 0.76 2.40 -1.25
N GLN A 136 1.59 1.49 -0.73
CA GLN A 136 1.10 0.47 0.20
C GLN A 136 0.45 1.20 1.39
N GLU A 137 -0.74 0.76 1.81
CA GLU A 137 -1.42 1.26 3.03
C GLU A 137 -0.50 1.10 4.25
N VAL A 138 0.35 2.09 4.45
CA VAL A 138 0.92 2.45 5.73
C VAL A 138 0.08 3.64 6.13
N LEU A 139 -0.50 3.57 7.32
CA LEU A 139 -1.23 4.67 7.94
C LEU A 139 -0.52 6.02 7.70
N PRO A 140 -1.28 7.13 7.61
CA PRO A 140 -0.86 8.35 6.91
C PRO A 140 0.49 8.91 7.37
N ARG A 141 1.21 9.59 6.47
CA ARG A 141 2.54 10.22 6.72
C ARG A 141 2.49 11.23 7.87
N ALA A 142 1.30 11.72 8.23
CA ALA A 142 1.05 12.42 9.48
C ALA A 142 1.71 11.72 10.71
N ALA A 143 1.78 10.38 10.74
CA ALA A 143 2.28 9.57 11.86
C ALA A 143 3.75 9.76 12.13
N ALA A 144 4.51 10.06 11.09
CA ALA A 144 5.93 10.36 11.23
C ALA A 144 6.19 11.82 11.66
N ARG A 145 5.23 12.74 11.47
CA ARG A 145 5.45 14.18 11.68
C ARG A 145 5.06 14.70 13.07
N ASN A 146 4.03 14.13 13.70
CA ASN A 146 3.69 14.43 15.10
C ASN A 146 2.74 13.37 15.69
N PRO A 147 3.26 12.36 16.40
CA PRO A 147 2.44 11.31 17.01
C PRO A 147 1.34 11.82 17.96
N ARG A 148 1.55 12.96 18.62
CA ARG A 148 0.56 13.58 19.52
C ARG A 148 -0.59 14.22 18.75
N ALA A 149 -0.31 14.91 17.64
CA ALA A 149 -1.35 15.49 16.79
C ALA A 149 -2.29 14.43 16.22
N ILE A 150 -1.75 13.26 15.85
CA ILE A 150 -2.58 12.13 15.40
C ILE A 150 -3.38 11.53 16.53
N THR A 151 -2.77 11.33 17.69
CA THR A 151 -3.50 10.77 18.83
C THR A 151 -4.68 11.68 19.17
N ARG A 152 -4.47 13.01 19.15
CA ARG A 152 -5.54 14.01 19.32
C ARG A 152 -6.58 13.95 18.20
N TRP A 153 -6.17 13.94 16.94
CA TRP A 153 -7.10 13.86 15.81
C TRP A 153 -7.94 12.58 15.85
N ARG A 154 -7.31 11.42 16.11
CA ARG A 154 -7.98 10.12 16.25
C ARG A 154 -8.98 10.09 17.40
N ARG A 155 -8.66 10.73 18.52
CA ARG A 155 -9.53 10.75 19.72
C ARG A 155 -10.68 11.75 19.59
N HIS A 156 -10.47 12.90 18.96
CA HIS A 156 -11.42 14.02 19.03
C HIS A 156 -12.05 14.39 17.68
N GLN A 157 -11.30 14.34 16.58
CA GLN A 157 -11.79 14.82 15.27
C GLN A 157 -12.33 13.68 14.40
N TYR A 158 -11.70 12.51 14.42
CA TYR A 158 -12.16 11.35 13.65
C TYR A 158 -13.55 10.86 14.06
N PRO A 159 -13.93 10.76 15.35
CA PRO A 159 -15.29 10.35 15.71
C PRO A 159 -16.37 11.31 15.22
N LEU A 160 -16.07 12.63 15.23
CA LEU A 160 -16.97 13.65 14.69
C LEU A 160 -17.12 13.51 13.17
N LEU A 161 -16.02 13.24 12.47
CA LEU A 161 -16.02 12.95 11.03
C LEU A 161 -16.86 11.72 10.72
N ALA A 162 -16.62 10.61 11.44
CA ALA A 162 -17.35 9.37 11.25
C ALA A 162 -18.85 9.56 11.51
N ARG A 163 -19.22 10.32 12.55
CA ARG A 163 -20.60 10.67 12.84
C ARG A 163 -21.22 11.54 11.74
N MET A 164 -20.52 12.57 11.28
CA MET A 164 -20.98 13.44 10.19
C MET A 164 -21.19 12.64 8.90
N ALA A 165 -20.21 11.82 8.52
CA ALA A 165 -20.31 10.96 7.34
C ALA A 165 -21.50 10.00 7.46
N HIS A 166 -21.72 9.43 8.64
CA HIS A 166 -22.88 8.57 8.88
C HIS A 166 -24.21 9.34 8.75
N LEU A 167 -24.32 10.53 9.35
CA LEU A 167 -25.54 11.35 9.29
C LEU A 167 -25.86 11.85 7.87
N GLN A 168 -24.86 12.01 7.02
CA GLN A 168 -25.00 12.49 5.64
C GLN A 168 -25.04 11.35 4.61
N ASP A 169 -25.05 10.09 5.05
CA ASP A 169 -24.79 8.90 4.21
C ASP A 169 -23.59 9.06 3.27
N ALA A 170 -22.55 9.75 3.74
CA ALA A 170 -21.41 10.11 2.93
C ALA A 170 -20.35 8.99 2.89
N ALA A 171 -19.73 8.79 1.73
CA ALA A 171 -18.58 7.90 1.59
C ALA A 171 -17.31 8.58 2.13
N VAL A 172 -16.51 7.84 2.89
CA VAL A 172 -15.25 8.37 3.47
C VAL A 172 -14.05 7.88 2.67
N PHE A 173 -13.19 8.83 2.29
CA PHE A 173 -11.95 8.58 1.57
C PHE A 173 -10.75 9.22 2.26
N TRP A 174 -9.59 8.55 2.16
CA TRP A 174 -8.29 9.11 2.50
C TRP A 174 -7.53 9.42 1.24
N MET A 175 -7.25 10.70 1.03
CA MET A 175 -6.57 11.20 -0.16
C MET A 175 -5.09 11.45 0.11
N THR A 176 -4.25 11.03 -0.83
CA THR A 176 -2.81 11.26 -0.83
C THR A 176 -2.33 11.53 -2.25
N CYS A 177 -1.28 12.35 -2.36
CA CYS A 177 -0.50 12.47 -3.58
C CYS A 177 0.79 11.64 -3.45
N THR A 178 1.15 10.89 -4.48
CA THR A 178 2.47 10.26 -4.62
C THR A 178 3.22 10.91 -5.78
N GLU A 179 4.53 11.00 -5.62
CA GLU A 179 5.45 11.52 -6.64
C GLU A 179 6.49 10.44 -6.89
N HIS A 180 6.68 10.07 -8.16
CA HIS A 180 7.63 9.07 -8.59
C HIS A 180 8.17 9.44 -9.98
N HIS A 181 9.45 9.83 -10.03
CA HIS A 181 10.04 10.48 -11.21
C HIS A 181 9.18 11.67 -11.67
N ASP A 182 8.78 11.71 -12.94
CA ASP A 182 7.97 12.79 -13.51
C ASP A 182 6.46 12.57 -13.34
N LEU A 183 6.07 11.43 -12.75
CA LEU A 183 4.66 11.10 -12.53
C LEU A 183 4.22 11.52 -11.14
N ARG A 184 3.05 12.16 -11.09
CA ARG A 184 2.28 12.38 -9.87
C ARG A 184 0.99 11.59 -9.93
N SER A 185 0.63 10.96 -8.83
CA SER A 185 -0.63 10.24 -8.72
C SER A 185 -1.45 10.81 -7.56
N LEU A 186 -2.65 11.28 -7.88
CA LEU A 186 -3.67 11.56 -6.87
C LEU A 186 -4.41 10.27 -6.60
N SER A 187 -4.46 9.85 -5.34
CA SER A 187 -5.13 8.62 -4.95
C SER A 187 -6.01 8.82 -3.74
N ALA A 188 -7.15 8.14 -3.74
CA ALA A 188 -8.12 8.09 -2.67
C ALA A 188 -8.37 6.63 -2.28
N VAL A 189 -8.30 6.35 -0.98
CA VAL A 189 -8.57 5.02 -0.43
C VAL A 189 -9.88 5.05 0.33
N SER A 190 -10.83 4.18 -0.02
CA SER A 190 -12.10 4.07 0.69
C SER A 190 -11.95 3.26 1.99
N THR A 191 -12.93 3.37 2.89
CA THR A 191 -13.03 2.51 4.09
C THR A 191 -13.07 1.00 3.76
N ARG A 192 -13.50 0.65 2.53
CA ARG A 192 -13.52 -0.73 2.01
C ARG A 192 -12.21 -1.12 1.31
N ARG A 193 -11.15 -0.32 1.46
CA ARG A 193 -9.82 -0.52 0.85
C ARG A 193 -9.80 -0.54 -0.68
N SER A 194 -10.80 0.08 -1.32
CA SER A 194 -10.73 0.35 -2.75
C SER A 194 -9.85 1.58 -2.97
N VAL A 195 -8.90 1.47 -3.91
CA VAL A 195 -8.03 2.58 -4.29
C VAL A 195 -8.50 3.11 -5.64
N LEU A 196 -8.78 4.40 -5.66
CA LEU A 196 -9.09 5.18 -6.86
C LEU A 196 -7.97 6.17 -7.11
N PHE A 197 -7.55 6.36 -8.35
CA PHE A 197 -6.44 7.26 -8.65
C PHE A 197 -6.52 7.89 -10.04
N SER A 198 -5.74 8.95 -10.24
CA SER A 198 -5.44 9.57 -11.53
C SER A 198 -3.96 9.90 -11.61
N VAL A 199 -3.39 9.86 -12.82
CA VAL A 199 -1.95 10.01 -13.06
C VAL A 199 -1.69 11.24 -13.91
N HIS A 200 -0.68 12.03 -13.53
CA HIS A 200 -0.34 13.33 -14.11
C HIS A 200 1.16 13.42 -14.37
N THR A 201 1.57 14.03 -15.47
CA THR A 201 2.99 14.38 -15.77
C THR A 201 3.37 15.77 -15.28
N GLY A 202 2.40 16.66 -15.11
CA GLY A 202 2.58 18.02 -14.61
C GLY A 202 2.46 18.13 -13.09
N PRO A 203 2.78 19.30 -12.51
CA PRO A 203 2.52 19.57 -11.10
C PRO A 203 1.04 19.40 -10.78
N VAL A 204 0.72 18.91 -9.59
CA VAL A 204 -0.67 18.83 -9.14
C VAL A 204 -1.16 20.23 -8.79
N THR A 205 -2.15 20.74 -9.53
CA THR A 205 -2.74 22.08 -9.32
C THR A 205 -4.04 21.99 -8.53
N ALA A 206 -4.62 23.15 -8.18
CA ALA A 206 -5.96 23.21 -7.59
C ALA A 206 -7.01 22.57 -8.51
N ASP A 207 -6.92 22.82 -9.82
CA ASP A 207 -7.86 22.30 -10.81
C ASP A 207 -7.75 20.78 -10.94
N SER A 208 -6.53 20.23 -10.92
CA SER A 208 -6.32 18.77 -10.91
C SER A 208 -6.95 18.11 -9.68
N VAL A 209 -6.90 18.78 -8.53
CA VAL A 209 -7.52 18.30 -7.29
C VAL A 209 -9.04 18.40 -7.35
N ILE A 210 -9.57 19.51 -7.84
CA ILE A 210 -11.01 19.72 -8.03
C ILE A 210 -11.58 18.65 -8.95
N ALA A 211 -11.00 18.48 -10.14
CA ALA A 211 -11.42 17.46 -11.10
C ALA A 211 -11.36 16.04 -10.51
N PHE A 212 -10.34 15.74 -9.70
CA PHE A 212 -10.24 14.46 -9.00
C PHE A 212 -11.36 14.27 -7.97
N LEU A 213 -11.70 15.31 -7.19
CA LEU A 213 -12.76 15.25 -6.18
C LEU A 213 -14.14 15.12 -6.82
N GLU A 214 -14.40 15.79 -7.93
CA GLU A 214 -15.63 15.67 -8.70
C GLU A 214 -15.82 14.24 -9.24
N ARG A 215 -14.78 13.67 -9.85
CA ARG A 215 -14.80 12.28 -10.32
C ARG A 215 -14.92 11.27 -9.17
N LEU A 216 -14.33 11.57 -8.01
CA LEU A 216 -14.46 10.73 -6.81
C LEU A 216 -15.89 10.75 -6.25
N GLU A 217 -16.56 11.90 -6.27
CA GLU A 217 -17.96 12.04 -5.87
C GLU A 217 -18.89 11.34 -6.87
N GLN A 218 -18.66 11.51 -8.17
CA GLN A 218 -19.34 10.77 -9.23
C GLN A 218 -19.21 9.25 -9.03
N HIS A 219 -18.00 8.76 -8.75
CA HIS A 219 -17.79 7.34 -8.47
C HIS A 219 -18.53 6.87 -7.22
N ALA A 220 -18.60 7.69 -6.17
CA ALA A 220 -19.29 7.35 -4.94
C ALA A 220 -20.82 7.33 -5.11
N GLY A 221 -21.36 8.11 -6.05
CA GLY A 221 -22.81 8.24 -6.30
C GLY A 221 -23.58 8.88 -5.15
N ARG A 222 -22.88 9.49 -4.20
CA ARG A 222 -23.40 10.11 -2.97
C ARG A 222 -22.36 11.08 -2.40
N PRO A 223 -22.73 11.93 -1.42
CA PRO A 223 -21.78 12.85 -0.82
C PRO A 223 -20.52 12.16 -0.31
N ILE A 224 -19.40 12.87 -0.33
CA ILE A 224 -18.11 12.35 0.11
C ILE A 224 -17.51 13.19 1.22
N VAL A 225 -16.85 12.52 2.16
CA VAL A 225 -15.96 13.12 3.15
C VAL A 225 -14.54 12.67 2.83
N VAL A 226 -13.66 13.63 2.54
CA VAL A 226 -12.29 13.34 2.11
C VAL A 226 -11.30 13.85 3.14
N VAL A 227 -10.49 12.97 3.69
CA VAL A 227 -9.37 13.31 4.57
C VAL A 227 -8.12 13.50 3.72
N VAL A 228 -7.59 14.71 3.65
CA VAL A 228 -6.46 15.06 2.78
C VAL A 228 -5.16 15.07 3.59
N ASP A 229 -4.36 14.00 3.53
CA ASP A 229 -3.14 13.82 4.36
C ASP A 229 -1.90 14.55 3.80
N LEU A 230 -1.83 14.78 2.49
CA LEU A 230 -0.58 15.16 1.84
C LEU A 230 -0.78 16.21 0.76
N PHE A 231 -0.66 17.47 1.17
CA PHE A 231 -0.20 18.51 0.27
C PHE A 231 0.61 19.56 1.04
N PRO A 232 1.70 20.09 0.46
CA PRO A 232 2.05 21.47 0.68
C PRO A 232 0.98 22.34 -0.01
N ILE A 233 -0.25 22.32 0.52
CA ILE A 233 -1.27 23.29 0.13
C ILE A 233 -0.79 24.59 0.78
N GLU A 234 0.09 25.31 0.10
CA GLU A 234 0.00 26.76 0.09
C GLU A 234 -1.37 27.08 -0.49
N ARG A 235 -2.38 27.07 0.39
CA ARG A 235 -3.82 27.19 0.16
C ARG A 235 -4.13 28.09 -1.06
N PRO A 236 -4.31 27.53 -2.27
CA PRO A 236 -4.83 28.34 -3.36
C PRO A 236 -6.23 28.73 -2.92
N ARG A 237 -6.52 30.03 -2.84
CA ARG A 237 -7.84 30.55 -2.44
C ARG A 237 -8.96 29.88 -3.25
N ALA A 238 -8.67 29.54 -4.52
CA ALA A 238 -9.55 28.82 -5.43
C ALA A 238 -10.08 27.49 -4.86
N LEU A 239 -9.19 26.57 -4.42
CA LEU A 239 -9.63 25.27 -3.88
C LEU A 239 -10.51 25.45 -2.63
N ARG A 240 -10.19 26.44 -1.79
CA ARG A 240 -10.96 26.72 -0.58
C ARG A 240 -12.35 27.30 -0.87
N ALA A 241 -12.41 28.25 -1.80
CA ALA A 241 -13.67 28.83 -2.24
C ALA A 241 -14.56 27.72 -2.83
N TRP A 242 -14.01 26.94 -3.77
CA TRP A 242 -14.71 25.82 -4.38
C TRP A 242 -15.20 24.79 -3.36
N LEU A 243 -14.36 24.39 -2.39
CA LEU A 243 -14.78 23.49 -1.32
C LEU A 243 -15.86 24.09 -0.40
N ALA A 244 -15.91 25.42 -0.24
CA ALA A 244 -16.96 26.08 0.53
C ALA A 244 -18.30 26.04 -0.21
N ASP A 245 -18.26 26.26 -1.53
CA ASP A 245 -19.45 26.25 -2.38
C ASP A 245 -20.02 24.83 -2.58
N ASN A 246 -19.18 23.79 -2.44
CA ASN A 246 -19.54 22.40 -2.68
C ASN A 246 -19.74 21.56 -1.40
N ARG A 247 -19.85 22.19 -0.21
CA ARG A 247 -19.88 21.47 1.10
C ARG A 247 -21.02 20.47 1.27
N THR A 248 -22.11 20.60 0.52
CA THR A 248 -23.24 19.67 0.56
C THR A 248 -22.91 18.34 -0.11
N ARG A 249 -22.00 18.34 -1.09
CA ARG A 249 -21.55 17.16 -1.86
C ARG A 249 -20.19 16.67 -1.41
N ILE A 250 -19.26 17.58 -1.11
CA ILE A 250 -17.84 17.27 -0.90
C ILE A 250 -17.35 18.00 0.35
N ASN A 251 -17.02 17.23 1.39
CA ASN A 251 -16.50 17.76 2.64
C ASN A 251 -15.03 17.36 2.83
N ALA A 252 -14.12 18.31 2.65
CA ALA A 252 -12.68 18.08 2.80
C ALA A 252 -12.18 18.42 4.21
N ILE A 253 -11.44 17.49 4.81
CA ILE A 253 -10.87 17.64 6.14
C ILE A 253 -9.35 17.56 6.05
N PHE A 254 -8.70 18.57 6.63
CA PHE A 254 -7.25 18.70 6.67
C PHE A 254 -6.74 18.40 8.08
N PRO A 255 -6.21 17.18 8.34
CA PRO A 255 -5.84 16.72 9.68
C PRO A 255 -4.62 17.44 10.27
N LEU A 256 -3.85 18.20 9.48
CA LEU A 256 -2.68 18.97 9.92
C LEU A 256 -2.70 20.37 9.29
N ALA A 257 -3.39 21.32 9.92
CA ALA A 257 -3.04 22.72 9.72
C ALA A 257 -1.69 22.98 10.40
N ARG A 258 -0.81 23.81 9.79
CA ARG A 258 0.34 24.36 10.51
C ARG A 258 -0.19 25.02 11.79
N HIS A 259 0.53 24.89 12.91
CA HIS A 259 0.17 25.43 14.22
C HIS A 259 0.08 26.98 14.28
N THR A 260 0.11 27.67 13.13
CA THR A 260 0.14 29.13 12.99
C THR A 260 -1.24 29.79 12.85
N ASP A 261 -2.34 29.03 12.81
CA ASP A 261 -3.72 29.60 12.77
C ASP A 261 -4.43 29.54 14.14
N ALA A 262 -3.71 29.59 15.26
CA ALA A 262 -4.34 29.96 16.53
C ALA A 262 -4.65 31.46 16.46
N PRO A 263 -5.87 31.93 16.75
CA PRO A 263 -6.11 33.36 16.90
C PRO A 263 -5.16 33.88 18.00
N PRO A 264 -4.55 35.08 17.84
CA PRO A 264 -3.87 35.70 18.96
C PRO A 264 -4.92 35.85 20.07
N GLY A 265 -4.59 35.33 21.25
CA GLY A 265 -5.38 35.51 22.45
C GLY A 265 -5.40 36.96 22.90
#